data_AF-X0Y141-F1
#
_entry.id   AF-X0Y141-F1
#
_cell.length_a   1.000
_cell.length_b   1.000
_cell.length_c   1.000
_cell.angle_alpha   90.00
_cell.angle_beta   90.00
_cell.angle_gamma   90.00
#
_symmetry.space_group_name_H-M   'P 1'
#
loop_
_entity.id
_entity.type
_entity.pdbx_description
1 polymer ?
#
loop_
_entity_poly.entity_id
_entity_poly.type
_entity_poly.pdbx_seq_one_letter_code
_entity_poly.pdbx_strand_id
1 'polypeptide(L)'
;LEEDNPAGVRIDSLWKRIVLGWRSGRVFDMLFSWLIKDDTRVHFFRTPIERLEQVAPFLYYDTNPYAVVADGRILWMVNALTYSDQYPYSQMQYLGDKSDERAFIQTRELEGANYLEDSVKASVDASTGEVKFYQISDKPVLKTWASIYPGLFTPGSEMPDSVRAQLTYPLQLFHIQFDNVNIIYQMAESMYFFSMEDCWDDADEVLGPVLDLGRAITFSMEPYHCILRTGLENGGMLPATRSGEQFCMVM
;
A
#
# COMPACT_ATOMS: atom_id res chain seq x y z
N LEU A 1 -3.03 -29.09 6.71
CA LEU A 1 -4.43 -29.46 6.39
C LEU A 1 -5.10 -29.92 7.67
N GLU A 2 -5.52 -28.97 8.51
CA GLU A 2 -6.58 -29.07 9.52
C GLU A 2 -6.44 -27.87 10.46
N GLU A 3 -7.18 -26.81 10.14
CA GLU A 3 -7.78 -25.96 11.16
C GLU A 3 -9.11 -25.53 10.53
N ASP A 4 -10.22 -25.98 11.14
CA ASP A 4 -11.56 -25.50 10.83
C ASP A 4 -11.57 -24.01 11.16
N ASN A 5 -11.11 -23.20 10.20
CA ASN A 5 -10.94 -21.78 10.39
C ASN A 5 -12.35 -21.18 10.54
N PRO A 6 -12.71 -20.68 11.74
CA PRO A 6 -14.04 -20.17 11.98
C PRO A 6 -14.32 -18.87 11.23
N ALA A 7 -13.33 -18.33 10.49
CA ALA A 7 -13.47 -17.13 9.69
C ALA A 7 -14.51 -17.30 8.56
N GLY A 8 -15.23 -16.22 8.29
CA GLY A 8 -16.27 -16.19 7.26
C GLY A 8 -17.68 -16.46 7.81
N VAL A 9 -18.67 -15.95 7.07
CA VAL A 9 -20.08 -16.01 7.47
C VAL A 9 -20.64 -17.36 7.06
N ARG A 10 -21.13 -18.14 8.04
CA ARG A 10 -21.84 -19.40 7.78
C ARG A 10 -23.14 -19.15 7.02
N ILE A 11 -23.35 -19.92 5.97
CA ILE A 11 -24.61 -19.96 5.21
C ILE A 11 -25.52 -21.06 5.76
N ASP A 12 -26.02 -20.83 6.96
CA ASP A 12 -26.95 -21.74 7.66
C ASP A 12 -28.43 -21.49 7.31
N SER A 13 -28.73 -20.45 6.51
CA SER A 13 -30.10 -20.00 6.28
C SER A 13 -30.33 -19.49 4.86
N LEU A 14 -31.54 -19.74 4.37
CA LEU A 14 -32.03 -19.26 3.07
C LEU A 14 -31.96 -17.74 2.95
N TRP A 15 -32.26 -17.00 4.01
CA TRP A 15 -32.14 -15.53 4.01
C TRP A 15 -30.72 -15.05 3.79
N LYS A 16 -29.72 -15.68 4.45
CA LYS A 16 -28.31 -15.38 4.17
C LYS A 16 -27.97 -15.71 2.72
N ARG A 17 -28.46 -16.82 2.15
CA ARG A 17 -28.26 -17.13 0.72
C ARG A 17 -28.81 -16.06 -0.22
N ILE A 18 -30.01 -15.55 0.07
CA ILE A 18 -30.65 -14.48 -0.72
C ILE A 18 -29.80 -13.20 -0.65
N VAL A 19 -29.48 -12.74 0.56
CA VAL A 19 -28.73 -11.48 0.77
C VAL A 19 -27.35 -11.55 0.11
N LEU A 20 -26.62 -12.65 0.34
CA LEU A 20 -25.29 -12.83 -0.22
C LEU A 20 -25.34 -13.06 -1.74
N GLY A 21 -26.37 -13.74 -2.24
CA GLY A 21 -26.60 -13.94 -3.65
C GLY A 21 -26.88 -12.62 -4.36
N TRP A 22 -27.66 -11.75 -3.74
CA TRP A 22 -27.96 -10.42 -4.26
C TRP A 22 -26.72 -9.53 -4.27
N ARG A 23 -25.97 -9.50 -3.16
CA ARG A 23 -24.70 -8.78 -3.02
C ARG A 23 -23.66 -9.20 -4.06
N SER A 24 -23.59 -10.49 -4.39
CA SER A 24 -22.62 -11.05 -5.35
C SER A 24 -23.09 -11.01 -6.81
N GLY A 25 -24.33 -10.59 -7.07
CA GLY A 25 -24.94 -10.66 -8.40
C GLY A 25 -25.24 -12.10 -8.88
N ARG A 26 -25.11 -13.10 -7.99
CA ARG A 26 -25.25 -14.52 -8.29
C ARG A 26 -26.33 -15.18 -7.43
N VAL A 27 -27.51 -14.56 -7.39
CA VAL A 27 -28.66 -15.04 -6.59
C VAL A 27 -29.04 -16.47 -6.93
N PHE A 28 -29.16 -16.79 -8.23
CA PHE A 28 -29.56 -18.13 -8.68
C PHE A 28 -28.53 -19.19 -8.28
N ASP A 29 -27.23 -18.92 -8.47
CA ASP A 29 -26.18 -19.84 -8.08
C ASP A 29 -26.17 -20.06 -6.56
N MET A 30 -26.36 -19.00 -5.75
CA MET A 30 -26.38 -19.14 -4.29
C MET A 30 -27.60 -19.88 -3.75
N LEU A 31 -28.74 -19.83 -4.43
CA LEU A 31 -29.98 -20.48 -3.99
C LEU A 31 -30.08 -21.94 -4.45
N PHE A 32 -29.67 -22.23 -5.69
CA PHE A 32 -29.90 -23.52 -6.32
C PHE A 32 -28.65 -24.41 -6.43
N SER A 33 -27.50 -23.95 -5.96
CA SER A 33 -26.27 -24.75 -5.98
C SER A 33 -26.26 -25.83 -4.88
N TRP A 34 -26.12 -27.08 -5.32
CA TRP A 34 -25.92 -28.25 -4.46
C TRP A 34 -24.55 -28.27 -3.75
N LEU A 35 -23.62 -27.40 -4.16
CA LEU A 35 -22.31 -27.26 -3.52
C LEU A 35 -22.38 -26.44 -2.22
N ILE A 36 -23.46 -25.68 -2.00
CA ILE A 36 -23.64 -24.86 -0.80
C ILE A 36 -24.43 -25.66 0.23
N LYS A 37 -23.70 -26.16 1.22
CA LYS A 37 -24.20 -26.90 2.39
C LYS A 37 -24.22 -26.01 3.63
N ASP A 38 -24.80 -26.50 4.73
CA ASP A 38 -24.98 -25.70 5.96
C ASP A 38 -23.65 -25.42 6.70
N ASP A 39 -22.59 -26.17 6.38
CA ASP A 39 -21.22 -25.94 6.82
C ASP A 39 -20.46 -24.92 5.95
N THR A 40 -21.02 -24.52 4.80
CA THR A 40 -20.37 -23.62 3.86
C THR A 40 -20.25 -22.22 4.45
N ARG A 41 -19.05 -21.64 4.36
CA ARG A 41 -18.74 -20.29 4.80
C ARG A 41 -18.40 -19.42 3.61
N VAL A 42 -18.89 -18.18 3.63
CA VAL A 42 -18.50 -17.16 2.64
C VAL A 42 -17.52 -16.18 3.26
N HIS A 43 -16.42 -15.99 2.55
CA HIS A 43 -15.45 -14.95 2.83
C HIS A 43 -15.77 -13.72 1.99
N PHE A 44 -16.08 -12.62 2.68
CA PHE A 44 -16.21 -11.27 2.14
C PHE A 44 -14.89 -10.53 2.25
N PHE A 45 -14.67 -9.54 1.37
CA PHE A 45 -13.48 -8.69 1.34
C PHE A 45 -12.21 -9.54 1.37
N ARG A 46 -11.96 -10.18 0.23
CA ARG A 46 -10.89 -11.17 0.07
C ARG A 46 -9.54 -10.52 -0.15
N THR A 47 -9.53 -9.35 -0.78
CA THR A 47 -8.29 -8.60 -0.94
C THR A 47 -7.95 -7.96 0.40
N PRO A 48 -6.65 -7.94 0.79
CA PRO A 48 -6.23 -7.27 2.01
C PRO A 48 -6.68 -5.81 2.04
N ILE A 49 -6.52 -5.09 0.92
CA ILE A 49 -6.89 -3.66 0.81
C ILE A 49 -8.39 -3.46 1.05
N GLU A 50 -9.28 -4.17 0.35
CA GLU A 50 -10.73 -4.04 0.55
C GLU A 50 -11.10 -4.23 2.03
N ARG A 51 -10.50 -5.24 2.68
CA ARG A 51 -10.76 -5.53 4.09
C ARG A 51 -10.30 -4.41 4.99
N LEU A 52 -9.11 -3.84 4.75
CA LEU A 52 -8.58 -2.73 5.52
C LEU A 52 -9.43 -1.47 5.36
N GLU A 53 -9.87 -1.17 4.14
CA GLU A 53 -10.78 -0.05 3.85
C GLU A 53 -12.12 -0.18 4.56
N GLN A 54 -12.65 -1.40 4.73
CA GLN A 54 -13.86 -1.59 5.53
C GLN A 54 -13.65 -1.31 7.02
N VAL A 55 -12.44 -1.50 7.55
CA VAL A 55 -12.15 -1.34 8.99
C VAL A 55 -11.72 0.09 9.32
N ALA A 56 -10.84 0.68 8.51
CA ALA A 56 -10.31 2.03 8.71
C ALA A 56 -10.25 2.78 7.36
N PRO A 57 -11.38 3.27 6.83
CA PRO A 57 -11.46 3.94 5.52
C PRO A 57 -10.77 5.31 5.48
N PHE A 58 -10.44 5.87 6.64
CA PHE A 58 -9.78 7.17 6.79
C PHE A 58 -8.25 7.11 6.63
N LEU A 59 -7.69 5.91 6.43
CA LEU A 59 -6.29 5.73 6.06
C LEU A 59 -6.17 5.60 4.55
N TYR A 60 -5.08 6.11 4.01
CA TYR A 60 -4.73 5.89 2.61
C TYR A 60 -3.88 4.61 2.52
N TYR A 61 -4.35 3.62 1.78
CA TYR A 61 -3.68 2.34 1.63
C TYR A 61 -2.86 2.31 0.36
N ASP A 62 -1.61 1.87 0.49
CA ASP A 62 -0.76 1.57 -0.64
C ASP A 62 -1.34 0.42 -1.47
N THR A 63 -1.29 0.53 -2.80
CA THR A 63 -1.94 -0.43 -3.72
C THR A 63 -1.14 -1.71 -3.91
N ASN A 64 0.07 -1.78 -3.36
CA ASN A 64 0.98 -2.92 -3.47
C ASN A 64 1.13 -3.71 -2.15
N PRO A 65 0.18 -4.62 -1.83
CA PRO A 65 0.30 -5.49 -0.66
C PRO A 65 1.40 -6.53 -0.86
N TYR A 66 2.23 -6.76 0.16
CA TYR A 66 3.33 -7.72 0.09
C TYR A 66 3.18 -8.83 1.15
N ALA A 67 3.60 -10.05 0.80
CA ALA A 67 3.52 -11.19 1.70
C ALA A 67 4.78 -11.28 2.58
N VAL A 68 4.58 -11.45 3.88
CA VAL A 68 5.63 -11.61 4.89
C VAL A 68 5.44 -12.95 5.58
N VAL A 69 6.52 -13.69 5.76
CA VAL A 69 6.51 -14.94 6.52
C VAL A 69 6.95 -14.63 7.96
N ALA A 70 6.06 -14.92 8.90
CA ALA A 70 6.31 -14.74 10.32
C ALA A 70 5.79 -15.96 11.10
N ASP A 71 6.67 -16.60 11.86
CA ASP A 71 6.34 -17.71 12.75
C ASP A 71 5.55 -18.85 12.08
N GLY A 72 5.91 -19.18 10.83
CA GLY A 72 5.28 -20.24 10.04
C GLY A 72 3.91 -19.85 9.45
N ARG A 73 3.50 -18.58 9.57
CA ARG A 73 2.29 -18.02 8.95
C ARG A 73 2.66 -17.02 7.87
N ILE A 74 1.72 -16.81 6.95
CA ILE A 74 1.80 -15.78 5.91
C ILE A 74 0.91 -14.62 6.33
N LEU A 75 1.50 -13.44 6.41
CA LEU A 75 0.81 -12.18 6.66
C LEU A 75 0.88 -11.32 5.39
N TRP A 76 -0.26 -10.80 4.94
CA TRP A 76 -0.29 -9.73 3.95
C TRP A 76 -0.05 -8.40 4.65
N MET A 77 1.04 -7.75 4.34
CA MET A 77 1.38 -6.43 4.83
C MET A 77 0.93 -5.37 3.84
N VAL A 78 0.37 -4.29 4.38
CA VAL A 78 -0.06 -3.12 3.61
C VAL A 78 0.43 -1.88 4.32
N ASN A 79 1.08 -0.99 3.58
CA ASN A 79 1.47 0.31 4.08
C ASN A 79 0.24 1.23 4.13
N ALA A 80 0.03 1.91 5.25
CA ALA A 80 -1.09 2.81 5.45
C ALA A 80 -0.58 4.20 5.87
N LEU A 81 -0.92 5.20 5.06
CA LEU A 81 -0.57 6.59 5.27
C LEU A 81 -1.72 7.30 5.99
N THR A 82 -1.36 8.21 6.89
CA THR A 82 -2.31 9.23 7.38
C THR A 82 -2.16 10.46 6.53
N TYR A 83 -3.28 11.03 6.10
CA TYR A 83 -3.30 12.20 5.24
C TYR A 83 -4.33 13.23 5.73
N SER A 84 -4.18 14.47 5.27
CA SER A 84 -5.15 15.55 5.44
C SER A 84 -5.00 16.55 4.31
N ASP A 85 -6.09 17.22 3.95
CA ASP A 85 -6.18 18.35 3.02
C ASP A 85 -6.27 19.71 3.75
N GLN A 86 -6.27 19.70 5.09
CA GLN A 86 -6.51 20.88 5.93
C GLN A 86 -5.28 21.30 6.74
N TYR A 87 -4.09 20.79 6.41
CA TYR A 87 -2.87 21.15 7.12
C TYR A 87 -2.39 22.56 6.72
N PRO A 88 -2.26 23.50 7.67
CA PRO A 88 -2.01 24.90 7.36
C PRO A 88 -0.61 25.11 6.79
N TYR A 89 -0.48 26.04 5.85
CA TYR A 89 0.78 26.43 5.19
C TYR A 89 1.52 25.28 4.48
N SER A 90 0.80 24.25 4.05
CA SER A 90 1.35 23.14 3.28
C SER A 90 0.87 23.15 1.84
N GLN A 91 1.75 22.74 0.94
CA GLN A 91 1.46 22.62 -0.48
C GLN A 91 0.55 21.43 -0.73
N MET A 92 -0.51 21.64 -1.51
CA MET A 92 -1.42 20.57 -1.92
C MET A 92 -0.72 19.66 -2.93
N GLN A 93 -0.81 18.35 -2.70
CA GLN A 93 -0.39 17.29 -3.60
C GLN A 93 -1.61 16.40 -3.90
N TYR A 94 -1.53 15.58 -4.95
CA TYR A 94 -2.58 14.61 -5.27
C TYR A 94 -2.05 13.21 -4.98
N LEU A 95 -2.84 12.45 -4.21
CA LEU A 95 -2.57 11.06 -3.90
C LEU A 95 -3.06 10.18 -5.06
N GLY A 96 -2.13 9.48 -5.67
CA GLY A 96 -2.32 8.46 -6.68
C GLY A 96 -0.99 8.23 -7.40
N ASP A 97 -0.88 7.12 -8.12
CA ASP A 97 0.22 6.95 -9.07
C ASP A 97 -0.14 7.67 -10.39
N LYS A 98 0.84 8.28 -11.07
CA LYS A 98 0.64 8.75 -12.44
C LYS A 98 0.31 7.58 -13.37
N SER A 99 0.73 6.35 -13.06
CA SER A 99 0.28 5.17 -13.79
C SER A 99 -1.17 4.75 -13.48
N ASP A 100 -1.71 5.08 -12.30
CA ASP A 100 -3.15 4.90 -11.99
C ASP A 100 -4.02 5.85 -12.82
N GLU A 101 -3.54 7.07 -13.12
CA GLU A 101 -4.22 7.97 -14.06
C GLU A 101 -4.31 7.38 -15.48
N ARG A 102 -3.36 6.52 -15.84
CA ARG A 102 -3.26 5.84 -17.15
C ARG A 102 -3.91 4.46 -17.14
N ALA A 103 -4.30 3.93 -15.99
CA ALA A 103 -4.93 2.62 -15.86
C ALA A 103 -6.38 2.63 -16.36
N PHE A 104 -6.78 1.57 -17.07
CA PHE A 104 -8.17 1.40 -17.54
C PHE A 104 -9.18 1.23 -16.40
N ILE A 105 -8.71 0.89 -15.19
CA ILE A 105 -9.51 0.76 -13.98
C ILE A 105 -8.87 1.70 -12.95
N GLN A 106 -9.44 2.89 -12.79
CA GLN A 106 -9.11 3.76 -11.66
C GLN A 106 -9.65 3.11 -10.40
N THR A 107 -8.75 2.66 -9.53
CA THR A 107 -9.13 1.97 -8.28
C THR A 107 -9.47 2.94 -7.16
N ARG A 108 -9.05 4.21 -7.26
CA ARG A 108 -9.32 5.25 -6.26
C ARG A 108 -9.44 6.63 -6.92
N GLU A 109 -10.30 7.50 -6.40
CA GLU A 109 -10.33 8.91 -6.82
C GLU A 109 -9.02 9.59 -6.39
N LEU A 110 -8.50 10.51 -7.22
CA LEU A 110 -7.34 11.33 -6.85
C LEU A 110 -7.71 12.18 -5.65
N GLU A 111 -7.21 11.81 -4.47
CA GLU A 111 -7.47 12.53 -3.23
C GLU A 111 -6.39 13.59 -3.03
N GLY A 112 -6.79 14.86 -3.02
CA GLY A 112 -5.88 15.93 -2.69
C GLY A 112 -5.49 15.89 -1.22
N ALA A 113 -4.19 15.97 -0.92
CA ALA A 113 -3.66 16.04 0.43
C ALA A 113 -2.50 17.04 0.51
N ASN A 114 -2.46 17.83 1.58
CA ASN A 114 -1.34 18.72 1.92
C ASN A 114 -0.56 18.22 3.14
N TYR A 115 -0.94 17.08 3.69
CA TYR A 115 -0.22 16.37 4.74
C TYR A 115 -0.23 14.88 4.45
N LEU A 116 0.91 14.23 4.60
CA LEU A 116 1.08 12.80 4.38
C LEU A 116 2.21 12.27 5.26
N GLU A 117 1.97 11.16 5.95
CA GLU A 117 2.97 10.51 6.82
C GLU A 117 2.83 8.99 6.82
N ASP A 118 3.98 8.28 6.83
CA ASP A 118 4.06 6.84 7.08
C ASP A 118 3.76 6.56 8.55
N SER A 119 2.50 6.32 8.84
CA SER A 119 1.96 6.31 10.19
C SER A 119 1.59 4.92 10.68
N VAL A 120 1.18 4.02 9.77
CA VAL A 120 0.61 2.72 10.13
C VAL A 120 1.12 1.63 9.17
N LYS A 121 1.47 0.47 9.74
CA LYS A 121 1.61 -0.79 8.96
C LYS A 121 0.43 -1.68 9.31
N ALA A 122 -0.34 -2.10 8.30
CA ALA A 122 -1.43 -3.05 8.50
C ALA A 122 -0.97 -4.45 8.14
N SER A 123 -1.39 -5.45 8.92
CA SER A 123 -1.20 -6.87 8.61
C SER A 123 -2.54 -7.57 8.53
N VAL A 124 -2.71 -8.42 7.52
CA VAL A 124 -3.86 -9.31 7.36
C VAL A 124 -3.37 -10.75 7.33
N ASP A 125 -3.78 -11.57 8.29
CA ASP A 125 -3.42 -12.99 8.30
C ASP A 125 -4.03 -13.69 7.08
N ALA A 126 -3.20 -14.36 6.27
CA ALA A 126 -3.64 -14.99 5.03
C ALA A 126 -4.59 -16.18 5.26
N SER A 127 -4.54 -16.79 6.44
CA SER A 127 -5.40 -17.89 6.84
C SER A 127 -6.69 -17.35 7.46
N THR A 128 -6.59 -16.62 8.58
CA THR A 128 -7.77 -16.20 9.38
C THR A 128 -8.43 -14.93 8.85
N GLY A 129 -7.70 -14.08 8.13
CA GLY A 129 -8.13 -12.74 7.74
C GLY A 129 -8.19 -11.77 8.92
N GLU A 130 -7.57 -12.09 10.05
CA GLU A 130 -7.40 -11.19 11.19
C GLU A 130 -6.59 -9.96 10.76
N VAL A 131 -7.10 -8.78 11.10
CA VAL A 131 -6.49 -7.50 10.77
C VAL A 131 -5.84 -6.91 12.02
N LYS A 132 -4.61 -6.45 11.89
CA LYS A 132 -3.95 -5.62 12.91
C LYS A 132 -3.37 -4.37 12.28
N PHE A 133 -3.55 -3.24 12.92
CA PHE A 133 -2.93 -1.97 12.55
C PHE A 133 -1.83 -1.63 13.54
N TYR A 134 -0.59 -1.63 13.10
CA TYR A 134 0.56 -1.25 13.92
C TYR A 134 0.87 0.24 13.74
N GLN A 135 0.83 0.98 14.83
CA GLN A 135 1.26 2.37 14.88
C GLN A 135 2.79 2.44 14.89
N ILE A 136 3.38 2.97 13.82
CA ILE A 136 4.83 3.15 13.66
C ILE A 136 5.28 4.59 13.90
N SER A 137 4.35 5.54 13.85
CA SER A 137 4.65 6.96 14.02
C SER A 137 3.78 7.58 15.11
N ASP A 138 4.21 8.68 15.71
CA ASP A 138 3.47 9.39 16.76
C ASP A 138 2.96 10.77 16.29
N LYS A 139 2.69 10.87 14.98
CA LYS A 139 2.29 12.10 14.30
C LYS A 139 0.88 12.56 14.69
N PRO A 140 0.58 13.88 14.59
CA PRO A 140 -0.63 14.48 15.14
C PRO A 140 -1.94 13.93 14.54
N VAL A 141 -1.97 13.67 13.24
CA VAL A 141 -3.16 13.12 12.57
C VAL A 141 -3.46 11.71 13.07
N LEU A 142 -2.44 10.85 13.17
CA LEU A 142 -2.62 9.51 13.72
C LEU A 142 -3.05 9.53 15.19
N LYS A 143 -2.43 10.39 16.01
CA LYS A 143 -2.80 10.56 17.43
C LYS A 143 -4.29 10.92 17.59
N THR A 144 -4.82 11.72 16.67
CA THR A 144 -6.24 12.09 16.65
C THR A 144 -7.12 10.87 16.35
N TRP A 145 -6.80 10.12 15.29
CA TRP A 145 -7.53 8.89 14.95
C TRP A 145 -7.45 7.82 16.04
N ALA A 146 -6.28 7.65 16.67
CA ALA A 146 -6.10 6.74 17.78
C ALA A 146 -6.91 7.13 19.02
N SER A 147 -7.15 8.44 19.22
CA SER A 147 -8.01 8.94 20.29
C SER A 147 -9.50 8.72 20.01
N ILE A 148 -9.92 8.78 18.74
CA ILE A 148 -11.31 8.54 18.30
C ILE A 148 -11.65 7.05 18.39
N TYR A 149 -10.71 6.16 18.02
CA TYR A 149 -10.91 4.72 17.97
C TYR A 149 -9.95 3.98 18.92
N PRO A 150 -10.21 4.00 20.24
CA PRO A 150 -9.35 3.34 21.21
C PRO A 150 -9.32 1.82 20.96
N GLY A 151 -8.12 1.25 20.89
CA GLY A 151 -7.90 -0.18 20.66
C GLY A 151 -7.83 -0.60 19.18
N LEU A 152 -8.04 0.32 18.23
CA LEU A 152 -7.86 0.03 16.81
C LEU A 152 -6.38 -0.15 16.44
N PHE A 153 -5.52 0.71 17.01
CA PHE A 153 -4.08 0.69 16.75
C PHE A 153 -3.35 -0.05 17.85
N THR A 154 -2.53 -1.01 17.43
CA THR A 154 -1.56 -1.72 18.26
C THR A 154 -0.23 -0.96 18.23
N PRO A 155 0.47 -0.75 19.36
CA PRO A 155 1.79 -0.14 19.35
C PRO A 155 2.76 -0.91 18.45
N GLY A 156 3.57 -0.20 17.65
CA GLY A 156 4.59 -0.82 16.79
C GLY A 156 5.64 -1.63 17.57
N SER A 157 5.79 -1.38 18.88
CA SER A 157 6.63 -2.18 19.77
C SER A 157 6.15 -3.63 19.93
N GLU A 158 4.84 -3.87 19.82
CA GLU A 158 4.23 -5.21 19.90
C GLU A 158 4.28 -5.97 18.56
N MET A 159 4.77 -5.32 17.50
CA MET A 159 5.00 -5.98 16.22
C MET A 159 6.08 -7.06 16.38
N PRO A 160 5.84 -8.31 15.92
CA PRO A 160 6.85 -9.36 15.97
C PRO A 160 8.13 -8.96 15.22
N ASP A 161 9.29 -9.33 15.76
CA ASP A 161 10.59 -8.94 15.17
C ASP A 161 10.78 -9.51 13.75
N SER A 162 10.22 -10.69 13.48
CA SER A 162 10.20 -11.32 12.15
C SER A 162 9.46 -10.47 11.11
N VAL A 163 8.35 -9.82 11.51
CA VAL A 163 7.59 -8.87 10.67
C VAL A 163 8.33 -7.54 10.55
N ARG A 164 8.85 -7.02 11.67
CA ARG A 164 9.56 -5.74 11.71
C ARG A 164 10.78 -5.71 10.78
N ALA A 165 11.49 -6.83 10.66
CA ALA A 165 12.64 -6.96 9.78
C ALA A 165 12.30 -6.89 8.27
N GLN A 166 11.04 -7.13 7.91
CA GLN A 166 10.56 -7.20 6.53
C GLN A 166 9.70 -5.99 6.15
N LEU A 167 9.68 -4.93 6.96
CA LEU A 167 8.91 -3.72 6.65
C LEU A 167 9.50 -3.00 5.44
N THR A 168 8.61 -2.56 4.55
CA THR A 168 8.96 -1.70 3.42
C THR A 168 8.60 -0.25 3.68
N TYR A 169 9.29 0.65 2.98
CA TYR A 169 8.88 2.05 2.88
C TYR A 169 7.64 2.15 1.99
N PRO A 170 6.62 2.97 2.30
CA PRO A 170 5.44 3.10 1.46
C PRO A 170 5.80 3.64 0.07
N LEU A 171 5.34 2.95 -0.97
CA LEU A 171 5.67 3.32 -2.33
C LEU A 171 5.02 4.65 -2.69
N GLN A 172 3.73 4.79 -2.37
CA GLN A 172 2.97 6.02 -2.58
C GLN A 172 3.65 7.26 -1.98
N LEU A 173 4.16 7.16 -0.75
CA LEU A 173 4.83 8.27 -0.08
C LEU A 173 6.12 8.64 -0.82
N PHE A 174 6.84 7.64 -1.32
CA PHE A 174 8.05 7.88 -2.08
C PHE A 174 7.77 8.54 -3.43
N HIS A 175 6.74 8.10 -4.18
CA HIS A 175 6.33 8.77 -5.42
C HIS A 175 6.10 10.26 -5.20
N ILE A 176 5.33 10.64 -4.17
CA ILE A 176 5.06 12.06 -3.90
C ILE A 176 6.34 12.80 -3.50
N GLN A 177 7.20 12.17 -2.72
CA GLN A 177 8.47 12.77 -2.34
C GLN A 177 9.38 12.99 -3.54
N PHE A 178 9.46 12.04 -4.45
CA PHE A 178 10.36 12.12 -5.60
C PHE A 178 9.77 13.01 -6.69
N ASP A 179 8.61 12.65 -7.24
CA ASP A 179 7.99 13.27 -8.41
C ASP A 179 7.43 14.67 -8.16
N ASN A 180 7.34 15.11 -6.90
CA ASN A 180 6.77 16.42 -6.56
C ASN A 180 7.62 17.24 -5.59
N VAL A 181 8.01 16.66 -4.45
CA VAL A 181 8.66 17.44 -3.37
C VAL A 181 10.14 17.67 -3.66
N ASN A 182 10.91 16.60 -3.88
CA ASN A 182 12.36 16.64 -3.99
C ASN A 182 12.84 17.22 -5.32
N ILE A 183 11.99 17.32 -6.34
CA ILE A 183 12.27 18.07 -7.57
C ILE A 183 12.84 19.46 -7.25
N ILE A 184 12.29 20.14 -6.25
CA ILE A 184 12.65 21.53 -5.93
C ILE A 184 13.25 21.64 -4.53
N TYR A 185 12.67 20.96 -3.53
CA TYR A 185 13.00 21.19 -2.12
C TYR A 185 14.30 20.53 -1.65
N GLN A 186 14.99 19.78 -2.53
CA GLN A 186 16.35 19.30 -2.25
C GLN A 186 17.40 20.43 -2.25
N MET A 187 17.10 21.57 -2.88
CA MET A 187 18.01 22.71 -2.99
C MET A 187 18.12 23.47 -1.67
N ALA A 188 19.29 23.39 -1.02
CA ALA A 188 19.55 24.07 0.24
C ALA A 188 19.90 25.56 0.09
N GLU A 189 20.50 25.97 -1.04
CA GLU A 189 20.91 27.35 -1.26
C GLU A 189 19.79 28.21 -1.85
N SER A 190 19.53 29.37 -1.23
CA SER A 190 18.40 30.23 -1.60
C SER A 190 18.46 30.78 -3.02
N MET A 191 19.66 31.03 -3.55
CA MET A 191 19.82 31.54 -4.91
C MET A 191 19.50 30.47 -5.95
N TYR A 192 19.92 29.22 -5.74
CA TYR A 192 19.57 28.10 -6.61
C TYR A 192 18.08 27.80 -6.56
N PHE A 193 17.48 27.82 -5.36
CA PHE A 193 16.04 27.65 -5.19
C PHE A 193 15.24 28.74 -5.93
N PHE A 194 15.65 30.02 -5.82
CA PHE A 194 14.97 31.13 -6.49
C PHE A 194 15.09 31.06 -8.02
N SER A 195 16.25 30.66 -8.54
CA SER A 195 16.51 30.54 -9.97
C SER A 195 16.01 29.21 -10.58
N MET A 196 15.61 28.24 -9.76
CA MET A 196 15.23 26.88 -10.18
C MET A 196 16.31 26.21 -11.06
N GLU A 197 17.59 26.36 -10.68
CA GLU A 197 18.73 25.93 -11.52
C GLU A 197 19.03 24.41 -11.47
N ASP A 198 18.70 23.73 -10.37
CA ASP A 198 19.08 22.32 -10.13
C ASP A 198 17.85 21.43 -9.87
N CYS A 199 16.78 21.63 -10.65
CA CYS A 199 15.58 20.81 -10.52
C CYS A 199 15.88 19.38 -10.94
N TRP A 200 15.45 18.41 -10.12
CA TRP A 200 15.49 17.00 -10.52
C TRP A 200 14.35 16.69 -11.50
N ASP A 201 14.55 15.64 -12.30
CA ASP A 201 13.54 15.12 -13.21
C ASP A 201 13.60 13.59 -13.17
N ASP A 202 12.49 12.96 -13.52
CA ASP A 202 12.39 11.50 -13.53
C ASP A 202 13.22 10.93 -14.68
N ALA A 203 13.74 9.71 -14.51
CA ALA A 203 14.38 9.00 -15.61
C ALA A 203 13.33 8.52 -16.60
N ASP A 204 13.56 8.72 -17.91
CA ASP A 204 12.67 8.22 -18.96
C ASP A 204 13.25 6.96 -19.64
N GLU A 205 12.46 5.88 -19.70
CA GLU A 205 12.76 4.72 -20.53
C GLU A 205 12.29 4.95 -21.97
N VAL A 206 13.20 4.77 -22.93
CA VAL A 206 12.91 4.83 -24.37
C VAL A 206 12.67 3.40 -24.88
N LEU A 207 11.41 3.01 -25.06
CA LEU A 207 11.07 1.67 -25.59
C LEU A 207 11.31 1.51 -27.10
N GLY A 208 11.54 2.61 -27.81
CA GLY A 208 11.91 2.62 -29.21
C GLY A 208 11.25 3.74 -30.02
N PRO A 209 11.69 3.96 -31.26
CA PRO A 209 11.10 4.98 -32.13
C PRO A 209 9.72 4.54 -32.62
N VAL A 210 8.72 5.41 -32.50
CA VAL A 210 7.49 5.28 -33.28
C VAL A 210 7.84 5.73 -34.69
N LEU A 211 8.12 4.75 -35.56
CA LEU A 211 8.65 4.95 -36.91
C LEU A 211 7.82 5.93 -37.78
N ASP A 212 6.52 6.10 -37.48
CA ASP A 212 5.60 6.96 -38.23
C ASP A 212 5.43 8.39 -37.65
N LEU A 213 5.92 8.69 -36.45
CA LEU A 213 5.70 10.00 -35.79
C LEU A 213 6.98 10.78 -35.47
N GLY A 214 8.16 10.19 -35.69
CA GLY A 214 9.44 10.83 -35.33
C GLY A 214 9.58 11.10 -33.82
N ARG A 215 8.76 10.44 -33.00
CA ARG A 215 8.76 10.51 -31.54
C ARG A 215 9.08 9.13 -30.98
N ALA A 216 9.84 9.10 -29.90
CA ALA A 216 10.00 7.88 -29.13
C ALA A 216 8.84 7.74 -28.15
N ILE A 217 8.44 6.51 -27.86
CA ILE A 217 7.59 6.26 -26.69
C ILE A 217 8.52 6.32 -25.48
N THR A 218 8.36 7.37 -24.68
CA THR A 218 9.02 7.50 -23.38
C THR A 218 8.05 7.14 -22.27
N PHE A 219 8.53 6.39 -21.29
CA PHE A 219 7.83 6.13 -20.04
C PHE A 219 8.72 6.62 -18.91
N SER A 220 8.19 7.50 -18.05
CA SER A 220 8.86 7.84 -16.80
C SER A 220 8.99 6.56 -15.97
N MET A 221 10.22 6.31 -15.49
CA MET A 221 10.56 5.18 -14.63
C MET A 221 10.01 5.47 -13.24
N GLU A 222 8.91 4.81 -12.92
CA GLU A 222 8.31 4.87 -11.60
C GLU A 222 9.15 4.07 -10.59
N PRO A 223 9.32 4.59 -9.36
CA PRO A 223 10.06 3.88 -8.32
C PRO A 223 9.40 2.55 -7.99
N TYR A 224 10.21 1.53 -7.72
CA TYR A 224 9.73 0.23 -7.25
C TYR A 224 10.69 -0.40 -6.25
N HIS A 225 10.16 -1.33 -5.46
CA HIS A 225 10.97 -2.14 -4.57
C HIS A 225 11.73 -3.19 -5.36
N CYS A 226 13.04 -3.26 -5.18
CA CYS A 226 13.85 -4.35 -5.70
C CYS A 226 14.65 -4.98 -4.56
N ILE A 227 14.79 -6.30 -4.62
CA ILE A 227 15.62 -7.06 -3.68
C ILE A 227 16.99 -7.21 -4.35
N LEU A 228 17.96 -6.47 -3.82
CA LEU A 228 19.32 -6.48 -4.34
C LEU A 228 20.27 -7.03 -3.28
N ARG A 229 21.29 -7.76 -3.72
CA ARG A 229 22.51 -7.95 -2.91
C ARG A 229 23.45 -6.78 -3.17
N THR A 230 23.58 -5.88 -2.21
CA THR A 230 24.48 -4.71 -2.28
C THR A 230 25.81 -4.99 -1.57
N GLY A 231 26.85 -4.24 -1.94
CA GLY A 231 28.23 -4.44 -1.45
C GLY A 231 28.87 -5.75 -1.89
N LEU A 232 29.09 -5.89 -3.20
CA LEU A 232 30.04 -6.88 -3.73
C LEU A 232 31.43 -6.67 -3.12
N GLU A 233 32.24 -7.73 -2.99
CA GLU A 233 33.59 -7.73 -2.40
C GLU A 233 34.56 -6.69 -2.99
N ASN A 234 34.19 -6.05 -4.11
CA ASN A 234 34.96 -5.04 -4.82
C ASN A 234 34.45 -3.59 -4.65
N GLY A 235 33.65 -3.28 -3.62
CA GLY A 235 33.34 -1.89 -3.24
C GLY A 235 32.26 -1.22 -4.10
N GLY A 236 31.06 -1.80 -4.15
CA GLY A 236 29.89 -1.10 -4.71
C GLY A 236 29.53 0.16 -3.92
N MET A 237 28.91 1.16 -4.58
CA MET A 237 28.49 2.43 -3.97
C MET A 237 27.45 2.27 -2.85
N LEU A 238 26.72 1.14 -2.84
CA LEU A 238 25.72 0.84 -1.82
C LEU A 238 26.32 0.00 -0.68
N PRO A 239 25.96 0.28 0.58
CA PRO A 239 26.49 -0.44 1.74
C PRO A 239 26.24 -1.95 1.64
N ALA A 240 27.15 -2.75 2.20
CA ALA A 240 27.09 -4.20 2.11
C ALA A 240 25.91 -4.79 2.89
N THR A 241 25.13 -5.65 2.23
CA THR A 241 24.02 -6.34 2.89
C THR A 241 24.49 -7.52 3.75
N ARG A 242 23.86 -7.72 4.92
CA ARG A 242 24.13 -8.87 5.82
C ARG A 242 23.38 -10.15 5.41
N SER A 243 22.31 -10.02 4.65
CA SER A 243 21.52 -11.05 3.97
C SER A 243 21.02 -10.45 2.65
N GLY A 244 20.72 -11.21 1.61
CA GLY A 244 20.34 -10.67 0.28
C GLY A 244 18.99 -9.94 0.22
N GLU A 245 18.66 -9.11 1.20
CA GLU A 245 17.32 -8.63 1.54
C GLU A 245 17.26 -7.11 1.72
N GLN A 246 18.22 -6.35 1.20
CA GLN A 246 18.03 -4.90 1.18
C GLN A 246 17.05 -4.57 0.06
N PHE A 247 15.85 -4.17 0.46
CA PHE A 247 14.93 -3.44 -0.41
C PHE A 247 15.60 -2.12 -0.75
N CYS A 248 16.19 -2.06 -1.93
CA CYS A 248 16.60 -0.80 -2.50
C CYS A 248 15.41 -0.29 -3.32
N MET A 249 15.18 1.01 -3.23
CA MET A 249 14.28 1.64 -4.16
C MET A 249 15.11 2.04 -5.37
N VAL A 250 14.76 1.48 -6.53
CA VAL A 250 15.47 1.76 -7.78
C VAL A 250 14.61 2.67 -8.62
N MET A 251 15.31 3.60 -9.26
CA MET A 251 14.88 4.50 -10.30
C MET A 251 15.71 4.18 -11.53
#